data_AF-A0A6L7TQR4-F1
#
_entry.id   AF-A0A6L7TQR4-F1
#
_cell.length_a   1.000
_cell.length_b   1.000
_cell.length_c   1.000
_cell.angle_alpha   90.00
_cell.angle_beta   90.00
_cell.angle_gamma   90.00
#
_symmetry.space_group_name_H-M   'P 1'
#
loop_
_entity.id
_entity.type
_entity.pdbx_description
1 polymer ?
#
loop_
_entity_poly.entity_id
_entity_poly.type
_entity_poly.pdbx_seq_one_letter_code
_entity_poly.pdbx_strand_id
1 'polypeptide(L)'
;MSSLQVRDLVGVVEREQAAMGLFISLEPPTRDMRQEAAGAGFFHSDLWAREFPKVQLRTVGEMLSGNGFELPPRPADYQPAQRVRRPQGRQARLGETG
;
A
#
# COMPACT_ATOMS: atom_id res chain seq x y z
N MET A 1 -5.51 20.11 -14.91
CA MET A 1 -5.26 20.02 -13.45
C MET A 1 -4.33 21.13 -13.00
N SER A 2 -4.45 21.62 -11.76
CA SER A 2 -3.67 22.76 -11.24
C SER A 2 -2.70 22.32 -10.13
N SER A 3 -1.50 22.90 -10.11
CA SER A 3 -0.50 22.67 -9.04
C SER A 3 -0.99 23.11 -7.67
N LEU A 4 -1.95 24.04 -7.61
CA LEU A 4 -2.58 24.49 -6.36
C LEU A 4 -3.17 23.33 -5.56
N GLN A 5 -3.79 22.35 -6.23
CA GLN A 5 -4.39 21.20 -5.55
C GLN A 5 -3.34 20.34 -4.84
N VAL A 6 -2.14 20.22 -5.43
CA VAL A 6 -1.03 19.47 -4.84
C VAL A 6 -0.43 20.27 -3.70
N ARG A 7 -0.24 21.57 -3.87
CA ARG A 7 0.26 22.46 -2.81
C ARG A 7 -0.66 22.48 -1.59
N ASP A 8 -1.97 22.52 -1.82
CA ASP A 8 -2.96 22.43 -0.74
C ASP A 8 -2.87 21.09 -0.02
N LEU A 9 -2.70 19.99 -0.76
CA LEU A 9 -2.46 18.67 -0.16
C LEU A 9 -1.17 18.64 0.67
N VAL A 10 -0.07 19.20 0.17
CA VAL A 10 1.19 19.32 0.94
C VAL A 10 0.94 20.05 2.25
N GLY A 11 0.25 21.19 2.22
CA GLY A 11 -0.10 21.95 3.42
C GLY A 11 -0.98 21.18 4.39
N VAL A 12 -1.90 20.33 3.92
CA VAL A 12 -2.69 19.43 4.78
C VAL A 12 -1.79 18.38 5.43
N VAL A 13 -0.93 17.72 4.66
CA VAL A 13 -0.03 16.67 5.19
C VAL A 13 0.88 17.23 6.28
N GLU A 14 1.43 18.42 6.09
CA GLU A 14 2.27 19.08 7.08
C GLU A 14 1.49 19.51 8.32
N ARG A 15 0.33 20.17 8.13
CA ARG A 15 -0.48 20.69 9.23
C ARG A 15 -1.02 19.58 10.12
N GLU A 16 -1.49 18.49 9.52
CA GLU A 16 -2.07 17.35 10.25
C GLU A 16 -0.99 16.34 10.70
N GLN A 17 0.29 16.63 10.45
CA GLN A 17 1.41 15.71 10.71
C GLN A 17 1.17 14.31 10.11
N ALA A 18 0.50 14.26 8.96
CA ALA A 18 0.22 13.00 8.30
C ALA A 18 1.50 12.38 7.75
N ALA A 19 1.59 11.05 7.79
CA ALA A 19 2.74 10.34 7.27
C ALA A 19 2.93 10.59 5.77
N MET A 20 1.86 10.53 4.98
CA MET A 20 1.90 10.69 3.53
C MET A 20 0.59 11.28 2.97
N GLY A 21 0.66 11.90 1.80
CA GLY A 21 -0.49 12.33 0.99
C GLY A 21 -0.50 11.66 -0.39
N LEU A 22 -1.64 11.09 -0.77
CA LEU A 22 -1.81 10.38 -2.04
C LEU A 22 -2.78 11.14 -2.94
N PHE A 23 -2.30 11.63 -4.08
CA PHE A 23 -3.11 12.33 -5.06
C PHE A 23 -3.42 11.41 -6.25
N ILE A 24 -4.70 11.09 -6.44
CA ILE A 24 -5.16 10.24 -7.56
C ILE A 24 -5.87 11.10 -8.60
N SER A 25 -5.54 10.90 -9.87
CA SER A 25 -6.11 11.65 -10.98
C SER A 25 -6.50 10.77 -12.17
N LEU A 26 -7.35 11.26 -13.07
CA LEU A 26 -7.64 10.59 -14.34
C LEU A 26 -6.58 10.91 -15.41
N GLU A 27 -6.17 12.18 -15.47
CA GLU A 27 -5.16 12.68 -16.40
C GLU A 27 -3.76 12.69 -15.76
N PRO A 28 -2.69 12.58 -16.59
CA PRO A 28 -1.32 12.71 -16.09
C PRO A 28 -1.09 14.06 -15.38
N PRO A 29 -0.35 14.06 -14.26
CA PRO A 29 -0.04 15.29 -13.57
C PRO A 29 0.86 16.20 -14.42
N THR A 30 0.77 17.52 -14.20
CA THR A 30 1.65 18.47 -14.89
C THR A 30 3.07 18.42 -14.31
N ARG A 31 4.03 19.09 -14.96
CA ARG A 31 5.38 19.24 -14.43
C ARG A 31 5.37 19.93 -13.05
N ASP A 32 4.62 21.01 -12.93
CA ASP A 32 4.57 21.80 -11.69
C ASP A 32 3.97 20.97 -10.55
N MET A 33 2.92 20.19 -10.82
CA MET A 33 2.36 19.24 -9.84
C MET A 33 3.41 18.25 -9.32
N ARG A 34 4.24 17.69 -10.21
CA ARG A 34 5.33 16.79 -9.81
C ARG A 34 6.39 17.51 -8.98
N GLN A 35 6.68 18.77 -9.31
CA GLN A 35 7.65 19.58 -8.59
C GLN A 35 7.17 19.91 -7.17
N GLU A 36 5.90 20.30 -7.01
CA GLU A 36 5.29 20.56 -5.70
C GLU A 36 5.36 19.33 -4.80
N ALA A 37 5.00 18.16 -5.32
CA ALA A 37 5.05 16.92 -4.54
C ALA A 37 6.47 16.48 -4.19
N ALA A 38 7.41 16.60 -5.12
CA ALA A 38 8.82 16.31 -4.84
C ALA A 38 9.40 17.27 -3.78
N GLY A 39 8.95 18.53 -3.78
CA GLY A 39 9.34 19.54 -2.79
C GLY A 39 8.92 19.19 -1.35
N ALA A 40 7.87 18.38 -1.18
CA ALA A 40 7.41 17.93 0.14
C ALA A 40 8.37 16.94 0.83
N GLY A 41 9.36 16.42 0.10
CA GLY A 41 10.39 15.53 0.63
C GLY A 41 9.88 14.12 0.94
N PHE A 42 10.44 13.52 1.98
CA PHE A 42 10.24 12.12 2.32
C PHE A 42 9.74 11.94 3.76
N PHE A 43 8.94 10.90 3.96
CA PHE A 43 8.59 10.34 5.26
C PHE A 43 9.54 9.21 5.61
N HIS A 44 10.23 9.32 6.74
CA HIS A 44 11.07 8.26 7.27
C HIS A 44 10.24 7.30 8.12
N SER A 45 10.29 6.01 7.81
CA SER A 45 9.67 4.98 8.63
C SER A 45 10.71 4.23 9.45
N ASP A 46 10.72 4.44 10.76
CA ASP A 46 11.61 3.73 11.69
C ASP A 46 11.41 2.21 11.62
N LEU A 47 10.15 1.76 11.51
CA LEU A 47 9.78 0.34 11.48
C LEU A 47 10.39 -0.40 10.29
N TRP A 48 10.50 0.28 9.14
CA TRP A 48 10.98 -0.32 7.90
C TRP A 48 12.38 0.15 7.52
N ALA A 49 12.99 1.02 8.34
CA ALA A 49 14.27 1.69 8.07
C ALA A 49 14.38 2.24 6.64
N ARG A 50 13.28 2.81 6.13
CA ARG A 50 13.14 3.22 4.72
C ARG A 50 12.38 4.55 4.62
N GLU A 51 12.76 5.32 3.62
CA GLU A 51 12.08 6.55 3.22
C GLU A 51 11.05 6.31 2.12
N PHE A 52 9.95 7.04 2.20
CA PHE A 52 8.85 7.04 1.23
C PHE A 52 8.57 8.48 0.81
N PRO A 53 8.25 8.77 -0.47
CA PRO A 53 7.90 10.12 -0.86
C PRO A 53 6.66 10.58 -0.07
N LYS A 54 6.78 11.76 0.55
CA LYS A 54 5.76 12.28 1.47
C LYS A 54 4.46 12.63 0.74
N VAL A 55 4.56 13.09 -0.51
CA VAL A 55 3.42 13.26 -1.40
C VAL A 55 3.66 12.51 -2.71
N GLN A 56 2.68 11.70 -3.12
CA GLN A 56 2.77 10.86 -4.31
C GLN A 56 1.58 11.12 -5.23
N LEU A 57 1.84 11.14 -6.54
CA LEU A 57 0.84 11.37 -7.59
C LEU A 57 0.72 10.11 -8.45
N ARG A 58 -0.51 9.64 -8.66
CA ARG A 58 -0.80 8.54 -9.58
C ARG A 58 -2.06 8.81 -10.37
N THR A 59 -2.05 8.36 -11.61
CA THR A 59 -3.27 8.26 -12.41
C THR A 59 -3.97 6.93 -12.15
N VAL A 60 -5.28 6.88 -12.36
CA VAL A 60 -6.04 5.63 -12.35
C VAL A 60 -5.45 4.63 -13.36
N GLY A 61 -5.03 5.11 -14.55
CA GLY A 61 -4.40 4.27 -15.57
C GLY A 61 -3.09 3.62 -15.10
N GLU A 62 -2.23 4.37 -14.41
CA GLU A 62 -1.00 3.85 -13.80
C GLU A 62 -1.32 2.80 -12.73
N MET A 63 -2.29 3.07 -11.85
CA MET A 63 -2.68 2.13 -10.80
C MET A 63 -3.20 0.82 -11.38
N LEU A 64 -4.05 0.88 -12.40
CA LEU A 64 -4.57 -0.30 -13.09
C LEU A 64 -3.48 -1.06 -13.86
N SER A 65 -2.39 -0.39 -14.24
CA SER A 65 -1.22 -0.99 -14.88
C SER A 65 -0.21 -1.55 -13.87
N GLY A 66 -0.53 -1.55 -12.58
CA GLY A 66 0.34 -2.05 -11.50
C GLY A 66 1.34 -1.03 -10.96
N ASN A 67 1.35 0.21 -11.45
CA ASN A 67 2.16 1.30 -10.91
C ASN A 67 1.39 2.04 -9.80
N GLY A 68 1.28 1.38 -8.65
CA GLY A 68 0.63 1.92 -7.46
C GLY A 68 1.46 2.93 -6.68
N PHE A 69 1.02 3.20 -5.45
CA PHE A 69 1.76 4.01 -4.49
C PHE A 69 2.83 3.20 -3.76
N GLU A 70 3.92 3.85 -3.40
CA GLU A 70 4.95 3.31 -2.52
C GLU A 70 4.50 3.47 -1.08
N LEU A 71 3.96 2.40 -0.51
CA LEU A 71 3.48 2.35 0.86
C LEU A 71 4.38 1.45 1.72
N PRO A 72 4.52 1.74 3.02
CA PRO A 72 5.05 0.78 3.98
C PRO A 72 4.28 -0.54 3.83
N PRO A 73 4.96 -1.70 3.78
CA PRO A 73 4.27 -2.97 3.72
C PRO A 73 3.33 -3.12 4.92
N ARG A 74 2.21 -3.82 4.72
CA ARG A 74 1.37 -4.21 5.84
C ARG A 74 2.15 -5.24 6.67
N PRO A 75 2.29 -5.04 8.00
CA PRO A 75 2.75 -6.12 8.87
C PRO A 75 1.90 -7.36 8.62
N ALA A 76 2.51 -8.54 8.59
CA ALA A 76 1.75 -9.75 8.34
C ALA A 76 0.73 -9.97 9.47
N ASP A 77 -0.56 -9.85 9.16
CA ASP A 77 -1.67 -10.19 10.07
C ASP A 77 -1.76 -11.71 10.35
N TYR A 78 -0.79 -12.50 9.88
CA TYR A 78 -0.89 -13.94 9.73
C TYR A 78 -0.11 -14.68 10.82
N GLN A 79 -0.82 -15.17 11.85
CA GLN A 79 -0.36 -16.32 12.63
C GLN A 79 -0.80 -17.60 11.90
N PRO A 80 0.12 -18.39 11.31
CA PRO A 80 -0.26 -19.70 10.79
C PRO A 80 -0.82 -20.55 11.93
N ALA A 81 -2.04 -21.05 11.76
CA ALA A 81 -2.64 -21.99 12.71
C ALA A 81 -1.72 -23.21 12.87
N GLN A 82 -1.50 -23.63 14.12
CA GLN A 82 -0.73 -24.85 14.42
C GLN A 82 -1.38 -26.01 13.67
N ARG A 83 -0.60 -26.69 12.82
CA ARG A 83 -1.07 -27.90 12.14
C ARG A 83 -1.37 -28.97 13.18
N VAL A 84 -2.65 -29.15 13.50
CA VAL A 84 -3.10 -30.30 14.28
C VAL A 84 -2.88 -31.54 13.41
N ARG A 85 -1.90 -32.37 13.77
CA ARG A 85 -1.77 -33.72 13.22
C ARG A 85 -3.01 -34.51 13.67
N ARG A 86 -4.02 -34.63 12.81
CA ARG A 86 -5.10 -35.59 13.05
C ARG A 86 -4.47 -36.99 13.06
N PRO A 87 -4.71 -37.82 14.09
CA PRO A 87 -4.29 -39.20 14.03
C PRO A 87 -4.93 -39.85 12.79
N GLN A 88 -4.11 -40.62 12.08
CA GLN A 88 -4.45 -41.26 10.83
C GLN A 88 -5.72 -42.09 11.01
N GLY A 89 -6.84 -41.62 10.46
CA GLY A 89 -8.11 -42.34 10.51
C GLY A 89 -7.93 -43.70 9.82
N ARG A 90 -8.08 -44.78 10.60
CA ARG A 90 -8.05 -46.14 10.07
C ARG A 90 -9.40 -46.39 9.38
N GLN A 91 -9.46 -46.22 8.05
CA GLN A 91 -10.61 -46.69 7.28
C GLN A 91 -10.64 -48.22 7.36
N ALA A 92 -11.64 -48.77 8.06
CA ALA A 92 -11.94 -50.19 7.97
C ALA A 92 -12.50 -50.46 6.56
N ARG A 93 -11.88 -51.41 5.84
CA ARG A 93 -12.46 -51.91 4.59
C ARG A 93 -13.75 -52.65 4.95
N LEU A 94 -14.88 -52.14 4.46
CA LEU A 94 -16.11 -52.92 4.44
C LEU A 94 -16.02 -53.89 3.25
N GLY A 95 -15.43 -55.05 3.52
CA GLY A 95 -15.44 -56.19 2.61
C GLY A 95 -16.41 -57.25 3.16
N GLU A 96 -17.47 -57.48 2.39
CA GLU A 96 -17.95 -58.81 1.99
C GLU A 96 -18.16 -59.88 3.07
N THR A 97 -19.42 -60.02 3.46
CA THR A 97 -20.11 -61.28 3.82
C THR A 97 -21.59 -60.92 3.74
N GLY A 98 -22.48 -61.56 2.98
CA GLY A 98 -22.55 -62.91 2.43
C GLY A 98 -24.04 -63.21 2.38
#